data_AF-A0A259CC81-F1
#
_entry.id   AF-A0A259CC81-F1
#
_cell.length_a   1.000
_cell.length_b   1.000
_cell.length_c   1.000
_cell.angle_alpha   90.00
_cell.angle_beta   90.00
_cell.angle_gamma   90.00
#
_symmetry.space_group_name_H-M   'P 1'
#
loop_
_entity.id
_entity.type
_entity.pdbx_description
1 polymer ?
#
loop_
_entity_poly.entity_id
_entity_poly.type
_entity_poly.pdbx_seq_one_letter_code
_entity_poly.pdbx_strand_id
1 'polypeptide(L)'
;SGETIKTILEDVADNLFNPDPYYQQGGDMVRVGGLQYTIDPAESAGKRITDMRLNGKAIEPGKIYKVAGWAPVSEEAKNAGGEAIWDVIERHLRDVKVVKAVKLNEPIIKGVANNPGMVALK
;
A
#
# COMPACT_ATOMS: atom_id res chain seq x y z
N SER A 1 1.47 12.06 8.90
CA SER A 1 0.21 11.96 9.65
C SER A 1 -0.72 10.98 8.94
N GLY A 2 -1.94 10.76 9.44
CA GLY A 2 -2.98 10.00 8.72
C GLY A 2 -3.30 10.62 7.36
N GLU A 3 -3.28 11.95 7.26
CA GLU A 3 -3.39 12.68 5.99
C GLU A 3 -2.26 12.32 5.04
N THR A 4 -1.01 12.33 5.50
CA THR A 4 0.15 11.97 4.66
C THR A 4 0.03 10.55 4.11
N ILE A 5 -0.49 9.60 4.91
CA ILE A 5 -0.74 8.23 4.44
C ILE A 5 -1.75 8.26 3.28
N LYS A 6 -2.85 9.01 3.43
CA LYS A 6 -3.85 9.15 2.37
C LYS A 6 -3.22 9.75 1.11
N THR A 7 -2.49 10.85 1.25
CA THR A 7 -1.84 11.54 0.14
C THR A 7 -0.93 10.60 -0.64
N ILE A 8 -0.06 9.86 0.03
CA ILE A 8 0.85 8.91 -0.64
C ILE A 8 0.06 7.84 -1.41
N LEU A 9 -1.00 7.27 -0.83
CA LEU A 9 -1.82 6.26 -1.51
C LEU A 9 -2.58 6.85 -2.71
N GLU A 10 -3.10 8.08 -2.59
CA GLU A 10 -3.75 8.80 -3.69
C GLU A 10 -2.79 9.15 -4.81
N ASP A 11 -1.55 9.56 -4.48
CA ASP A 11 -0.53 9.91 -5.49
C ASP A 11 -0.11 8.67 -6.30
N VAL A 12 0.08 7.52 -5.64
CA VAL A 12 0.33 6.25 -6.33
C VAL A 12 -0.88 5.84 -7.18
N ALA A 13 -2.10 5.97 -6.63
CA ALA A 13 -3.31 5.66 -7.38
C ALA A 13 -3.50 6.60 -8.58
N ASP A 14 -3.15 7.88 -8.47
CA ASP A 14 -3.24 8.82 -9.57
C ASP A 14 -2.21 8.56 -10.64
N ASN A 15 -1.00 8.14 -10.27
CA ASN A 15 -0.02 7.69 -11.23
C ASN A 15 -0.54 6.50 -12.07
N LEU A 16 -1.23 5.54 -11.44
CA LEU A 16 -1.63 4.30 -12.12
C LEU A 16 -2.96 4.41 -12.86
N PHE A 17 -3.89 5.19 -12.31
CA PHE A 17 -5.27 5.30 -12.80
C PHE A 17 -5.56 6.70 -13.36
N ASN A 18 -4.52 7.43 -13.78
CA ASN A 18 -4.71 8.68 -14.49
C ASN A 18 -5.51 8.42 -15.77
N PRO A 19 -6.58 9.19 -16.05
CA PRO A 19 -7.33 9.03 -17.29
C PRO A 19 -6.50 9.34 -18.54
N ASP A 20 -5.45 10.16 -18.41
CA ASP A 20 -4.49 10.41 -19.48
C ASP A 20 -3.31 9.42 -19.39
N PRO A 21 -3.16 8.49 -20.35
CA PRO A 21 -2.09 7.50 -20.35
C PRO A 21 -0.69 8.08 -20.36
N TYR A 22 -0.51 9.33 -20.82
CA TYR A 22 0.79 9.99 -20.82
C TYR A 22 1.36 10.16 -19.39
N TYR A 23 0.49 10.30 -18.40
CA TYR A 23 0.89 10.43 -17.00
C TYR A 23 1.04 9.09 -16.27
N GLN A 24 0.71 7.98 -16.92
CA GLN A 24 0.89 6.65 -16.34
C GLN A 24 2.34 6.21 -16.47
N GLN A 25 3.03 6.07 -15.33
CA GLN A 25 4.44 5.65 -15.30
C GLN A 25 4.60 4.12 -15.22
N GLY A 26 3.47 3.40 -15.14
CA GLY A 26 3.43 1.95 -14.95
C GLY A 26 3.67 1.52 -13.49
N GLY A 27 3.81 0.22 -13.28
CA GLY A 27 3.93 -0.38 -11.96
C GLY A 27 2.60 -0.82 -11.36
N ASP A 28 2.58 -0.97 -10.04
CA ASP A 28 1.44 -1.46 -9.25
C ASP A 28 1.19 -0.55 -8.05
N MET A 29 -0.01 -0.63 -7.47
CA MET A 29 -0.29 -0.05 -6.16
C MET A 29 0.67 -0.61 -5.10
N VAL A 30 1.07 0.26 -4.16
CA VAL A 30 1.88 -0.15 -3.00
C VAL A 30 1.11 -1.14 -2.12
N ARG A 31 1.79 -2.23 -1.76
CA ARG A 31 1.24 -3.27 -0.87
C ARG A 31 1.52 -2.86 0.58
N VAL A 32 0.47 -2.74 1.38
CA VAL A 32 0.55 -2.26 2.76
C VAL A 32 0.19 -3.35 3.75
N GLY A 33 1.02 -3.51 4.79
CA GLY A 33 0.74 -4.37 5.93
C GLY A 33 -0.06 -3.62 7.01
N GLY A 34 -1.08 -4.27 7.57
CA GLY A 34 -1.84 -3.77 8.73
C GLY A 34 -2.89 -2.69 8.43
N LEU A 35 -2.70 -1.87 7.40
CA LEU A 35 -3.65 -0.85 6.95
C LEU A 35 -4.69 -1.44 6.00
N GLN A 36 -5.97 -1.42 6.37
CA GLN A 36 -7.08 -1.68 5.46
C GLN A 36 -7.51 -0.37 4.79
N TYR A 37 -7.95 -0.43 3.53
CA TYR A 37 -8.57 0.69 2.83
C TYR A 37 -9.46 0.19 1.69
N THR A 38 -10.31 1.08 1.21
CA THR A 38 -11.11 0.88 -0.02
C THR A 38 -10.53 1.75 -1.12
N ILE A 39 -10.40 1.20 -2.33
CA ILE A 39 -9.99 1.93 -3.53
C ILE A 39 -11.09 1.90 -4.60
N ASP A 40 -11.33 3.05 -5.21
CA ASP A 40 -12.13 3.22 -6.43
C ASP A 40 -11.25 3.76 -7.56
N PRO A 41 -10.70 2.89 -8.44
CA PRO A 41 -9.80 3.32 -9.51
C PRO A 41 -10.45 4.26 -10.53
N ALA A 42 -11.77 4.21 -10.69
CA ALA A 42 -12.52 5.00 -11.67
C ALA A 42 -12.84 6.42 -11.18
N GLU A 43 -12.60 6.72 -9.90
CA GLU A 43 -12.88 8.01 -9.31
C GLU A 43 -11.75 9.03 -9.59
N SER A 44 -12.07 10.32 -9.44
CA SER A 44 -11.13 11.43 -9.59
C SER A 44 -10.00 11.42 -8.55
N ALA A 45 -8.85 12.01 -8.93
CA ALA A 45 -7.69 12.17 -8.07
C ALA A 45 -8.05 12.75 -6.69
N GLY A 46 -7.52 12.16 -5.62
CA GLY A 46 -7.76 12.58 -4.24
C GLY A 46 -9.04 12.01 -3.60
N LYS A 47 -9.85 11.29 -4.38
CA LYS A 47 -11.08 10.62 -3.92
C LYS A 47 -11.07 9.10 -4.14
N ARG A 48 -9.98 8.53 -4.65
CA ARG A 48 -9.90 7.09 -4.91
C ARG A 48 -9.77 6.28 -3.62
N ILE A 49 -9.14 6.81 -2.58
CA ILE A 49 -8.84 6.11 -1.33
C ILE A 49 -9.82 6.51 -0.21
N THR A 50 -10.52 5.53 0.34
CA THR A 50 -11.52 5.70 1.40
C THR A 50 -11.44 4.61 2.48
N ASP A 51 -12.14 4.80 3.59
CA ASP A 51 -12.24 3.85 4.72
C ASP A 51 -10.89 3.29 5.21
N MET A 52 -9.89 4.17 5.37
CA MET A 52 -8.59 3.77 5.90
C MET A 52 -8.69 3.36 7.36
N ARG A 53 -8.26 2.14 7.69
CA ARG A 53 -8.30 1.58 9.05
C ARG A 53 -6.99 0.89 9.41
N LEU A 54 -6.54 1.06 10.65
CA LEU A 54 -5.43 0.33 11.22
C LEU A 54 -5.92 -0.46 12.42
N ASN A 55 -5.78 -1.79 12.37
CA ASN A 55 -6.32 -2.71 13.38
C ASN A 55 -7.82 -2.49 13.66
N GLY A 56 -8.60 -2.30 12.59
CA GLY A 56 -10.05 -2.06 12.65
C GLY A 56 -10.48 -0.64 13.06
N LYS A 57 -9.55 0.20 13.52
CA LYS A 57 -9.82 1.59 13.91
C LYS A 57 -9.59 2.52 12.73
N ALA A 58 -10.49 3.49 12.53
CA ALA A 58 -10.31 4.50 11.50
C ALA A 58 -9.00 5.26 11.69
N ILE A 59 -8.32 5.56 10.58
CA ILE A 59 -7.18 6.47 10.57
C ILE A 59 -7.67 7.89 10.90
N GLU A 60 -7.04 8.50 11.89
CA GLU A 60 -7.28 9.88 12.30
C GLU A 60 -6.36 10.80 11.48
N PRO A 61 -6.90 11.78 10.73
CA PRO A 61 -6.12 12.62 9.82
C PRO A 61 -4.88 13.26 10.45
N GLY A 62 -5.03 13.93 11.59
CA GLY A 62 -3.95 14.65 12.28
C GLY A 62 -3.01 13.77 13.11
N LYS A 63 -3.28 12.46 13.24
CA LYS A 63 -2.48 11.59 14.12
C LYS A 63 -1.19 11.14 13.45
N ILE A 64 -0.15 10.97 14.25
CA ILE A 64 1.13 10.41 13.80
C ILE A 64 1.09 8.89 13.91
N TYR A 65 1.45 8.23 12.82
CA TYR A 65 1.55 6.78 12.71
C TYR A 65 3.00 6.42 12.40
N LYS A 66 3.48 5.34 13.02
CA LYS A 66 4.78 4.76 12.65
C LYS A 66 4.58 3.93 11.37
N VAL A 67 5.41 4.21 10.37
CA VAL A 67 5.41 3.53 9.09
C VAL A 67 6.80 2.97 8.85
N ALA A 68 6.87 1.74 8.36
CA ALA A 68 8.09 1.14 7.84
C ALA A 68 7.87 0.82 6.35
N GLY A 69 8.85 1.13 5.53
CA GLY A 69 8.86 0.87 4.10
C GLY A 69 10.28 0.57 3.64
N TRP A 70 10.41 -0.07 2.49
CA TRP A 70 11.69 -0.37 1.86
C TRP A 70 11.63 -0.02 0.37
N ALA A 71 12.80 0.19 -0.25
CA ALA A 71 12.95 0.71 -1.61
C ALA A 71 12.18 2.03 -1.91
N PRO A 72 12.16 3.03 -1.00
CA PRO A 72 11.66 4.36 -1.35
C PRO A 72 12.55 5.00 -2.42
N VAL A 73 11.93 5.71 -3.37
CA VAL A 73 12.62 6.41 -4.47
C VAL A 73 13.09 7.82 -4.06
N SER A 74 12.84 8.25 -2.81
CA SER A 74 13.21 9.60 -2.36
C SER A 74 14.67 9.71 -1.93
N GLU A 75 15.29 10.86 -2.20
CA GLU A 75 16.67 11.16 -1.80
C GLU A 75 16.84 11.16 -0.28
N GLU A 76 15.84 11.62 0.48
CA GLU A 76 15.87 11.58 1.94
C GLU A 76 16.01 10.14 2.44
N ALA A 77 15.33 9.19 1.80
CA ALA A 77 15.36 7.81 2.23
C ALA A 77 16.63 7.07 1.80
N LYS A 78 17.21 7.44 0.66
CA LYS A 78 18.58 7.03 0.29
C LYS A 78 19.61 7.47 1.33
N ASN A 79 19.46 8.68 1.86
CA ASN A 79 20.38 9.26 2.85
C ASN A 79 20.06 8.88 4.30
N ALA A 80 18.85 8.39 4.59
CA ALA A 80 18.44 7.97 5.94
C ALA A 80 19.26 6.77 6.47
N GLY A 81 19.87 6.00 5.58
CA GLY A 81 20.54 4.75 5.92
C GLY A 81 19.55 3.70 6.42
N GLY A 82 20.08 2.56 6.87
CA GLY A 82 19.27 1.45 7.37
C GLY A 82 19.92 0.11 7.04
N GLU A 83 19.59 -0.90 7.83
CA GLU A 83 19.92 -2.29 7.50
C GLU A 83 19.19 -2.66 6.20
N ALA A 84 19.87 -3.37 5.31
CA ALA A 84 19.25 -3.76 4.06
C ALA A 84 18.11 -4.75 4.31
N ILE A 85 17.04 -4.65 3.54
CA ILE A 85 15.84 -5.47 3.76
C ILE A 85 16.14 -6.98 3.70
N TRP A 86 17.10 -7.39 2.88
CA TRP A 86 17.50 -8.80 2.79
C TRP A 86 18.18 -9.29 4.08
N ASP A 87 18.97 -8.47 4.77
CA ASP A 87 19.59 -8.83 6.05
C ASP A 87 18.52 -8.97 7.15
N VAL A 88 17.56 -8.04 7.17
CA VAL A 88 16.41 -8.08 8.09
C VAL A 88 15.59 -9.36 7.88
N ILE A 89 15.26 -9.68 6.64
CA ILE A 89 14.47 -10.86 6.29
C ILE A 89 15.27 -12.15 6.52
N GLU A 90 16.56 -12.18 6.19
CA GLU A 90 17.42 -13.35 6.43
C GLU A 90 17.42 -13.73 7.92
N ARG A 91 17.67 -12.76 8.80
CA ARG A 91 17.64 -12.95 10.24
C ARG A 91 16.26 -13.43 10.71
N HIS A 92 15.18 -12.79 10.24
CA HIS A 92 13.82 -13.21 10.57
C HIS A 92 13.54 -14.66 10.16
N LEU A 93 13.93 -15.05 8.93
CA LEU A 93 13.71 -16.40 8.40
C LEU A 93 14.51 -17.46 9.17
N ARG A 94 15.75 -17.16 9.57
CA ARG A 94 16.57 -18.03 10.42
C ARG A 94 15.92 -18.29 11.78
N ASP A 95 15.30 -17.27 12.36
CA ASP A 95 14.64 -17.36 13.66
C ASP A 95 13.34 -18.17 13.61
N VAL A 96 12.45 -17.87 12.63
CA VAL A 96 11.14 -18.52 12.55
C VAL A 96 11.20 -19.94 12.00
N LYS A 97 12.20 -20.25 11.16
CA LYS A 97 12.49 -21.53 10.47
C LYS A 97 11.40 -22.03 9.51
N VAL A 98 10.13 -21.85 9.83
CA VAL A 98 8.97 -22.21 9.03
C VAL A 98 8.04 -21.01 8.93
N VAL A 99 7.81 -20.55 7.71
CA VAL A 99 6.87 -19.44 7.43
C VAL A 99 5.46 -20.00 7.43
N LYS A 100 4.61 -19.50 8.33
CA LYS A 100 3.18 -19.87 8.38
C LYS A 100 2.42 -19.11 7.30
N ALA A 101 1.30 -19.69 6.86
CA ALA A 101 0.36 -18.99 6.00
C ALA A 101 -0.10 -17.68 6.66
N VAL A 102 -0.12 -16.60 5.89
CA VAL A 102 -0.58 -15.29 6.33
C VAL A 102 -1.92 -14.97 5.71
N LYS A 103 -2.79 -14.29 6.46
CA LYS A 103 -3.99 -13.70 5.89
C LYS A 103 -3.58 -12.48 5.07
N LEU A 104 -3.93 -12.45 3.79
CA LEU A 104 -3.67 -11.29 2.94
C LEU A 104 -4.45 -10.07 3.45
N ASN A 105 -3.78 -8.92 3.46
CA ASN A 105 -4.38 -7.62 3.79
C ASN A 105 -4.77 -6.91 2.50
N GLU A 106 -5.83 -7.42 1.86
CA GLU A 106 -6.30 -6.93 0.56
C GLU A 106 -7.20 -5.70 0.75
N PRO A 107 -7.06 -4.67 -0.11
CA PRO A 107 -8.01 -3.58 -0.13
C PRO A 107 -9.34 -4.04 -0.69
N ILE A 108 -10.41 -3.34 -0.32
CA ILE A 108 -11.68 -3.48 -1.02
C ILE A 108 -11.55 -2.69 -2.32
N ILE A 109 -11.68 -3.36 -3.46
CA ILE A 109 -11.61 -2.72 -4.78
C ILE A 109 -13.03 -2.58 -5.32
N LYS A 110 -13.46 -1.34 -5.60
CA LYS A 110 -14.77 -1.09 -6.21
C LYS A 110 -14.73 -1.36 -7.71
N GLY A 111 -15.88 -1.71 -8.28
CA GLY A 111 -16.06 -1.83 -9.73
C GLY A 111 -15.46 -3.08 -10.38
N VAL A 112 -14.86 -4.01 -9.62
CA VAL A 112 -14.17 -5.20 -10.16
C VAL A 112 -14.89 -6.52 -9.94
N ALA A 113 -16.13 -6.52 -9.45
CA ALA A 113 -16.87 -7.74 -9.11
C ALA A 113 -17.02 -8.74 -10.28
N ASN A 114 -17.04 -8.26 -11.52
CA ASN A 114 -17.16 -9.07 -12.73
C ASN A 114 -15.84 -9.15 -13.53
N ASN A 115 -14.72 -8.77 -12.92
CA ASN A 115 -13.43 -8.79 -13.60
C ASN A 115 -12.92 -10.25 -13.67
N PRO A 116 -12.70 -10.83 -14.87
CA PRO A 116 -12.23 -12.21 -15.02
C PRO A 116 -10.82 -12.45 -14.43
N GLY A 117 -10.04 -11.39 -14.22
CA GLY A 117 -8.75 -11.44 -13.53
C GLY A 117 -8.87 -11.53 -12.00
N MET A 118 -10.04 -11.27 -11.42
CA MET A 118 -10.33 -11.43 -9.99
C MET A 118 -10.78 -12.87 -9.72
N VAL A 119 -9.92 -13.85 -10.00
CA VAL A 119 -10.19 -15.24 -9.59
C VAL A 119 -9.94 -15.33 -8.09
N ALA A 120 -10.97 -15.72 -7.32
CA ALA A 120 -10.79 -16.01 -5.91
C ALA A 120 -9.69 -17.08 -5.74
N LEU A 121 -8.64 -16.76 -4.99
CA LEU A 121 -7.67 -17.75 -4.55
C LEU A 121 -8.45 -18.79 -3.72
N LYS A 122 -8.55 -20.02 -4.24
CA LYS A 122 -9.15 -21.16 -3.54
C LYS A 122 -8.31 -21.58 -2.35
#